data_AF-A0A931L7M6-F1
#
_entry.id   AF-A0A931L7M6-F1
#
_cell.length_a   1.000
_cell.length_b   1.000
_cell.length_c   1.000
_cell.angle_alpha   90.00
_cell.angle_beta   90.00
_cell.angle_gamma   90.00
#
_symmetry.space_group_name_H-M   'P 1'
#
loop_
_entity.id
_entity.type
_entity.pdbx_description
1 polymer ?
#
loop_
_entity_poly.entity_id
_entity_poly.type
_entity_poly.pdbx_seq_one_letter_code
_entity_poly.pdbx_strand_id
1 'polypeptide(L)'
;MKEFAGVLCDPIPELTQHDVFNEERRAELLREKAAREEALIRHFGYRPGEPDVWYKVALSLAELVVPAYRPPRGRPKTSDLRVQGWACLWTTLRQTGTKTDTAAFETISAVVGADTKTVRARLTAFRRTRPEAFAEIERHYMDEIGVVGAETALRYAKGQVLSDPFDFWFEQDLIRKVQGRAPSPYFATINERIEFAERQKY
;
A
#
# COMPACT_ATOMS: atom_id res chain seq x y z
N MET A 1 -2.16 -2.43 34.85
CA MET A 1 -1.70 -1.70 33.65
C MET A 1 -0.19 -1.87 33.60
N LYS A 2 0.42 -2.24 32.47
CA LYS A 2 1.90 -2.30 32.41
C LYS A 2 2.39 -0.85 32.37
N GLU A 3 3.19 -0.46 33.35
CA GLU A 3 3.84 0.86 33.35
C GLU A 3 4.99 0.84 32.33
N PHE A 4 5.15 1.91 31.55
CA PHE A 4 6.30 2.08 30.69
C PHE A 4 7.56 2.18 31.55
N ALA A 5 8.66 1.56 31.13
CA ALA A 5 9.91 1.50 31.88
C ALA A 5 11.10 1.76 30.94
N GLY A 6 12.20 2.29 31.49
CA GLY A 6 13.44 2.54 30.76
C GLY A 6 13.31 3.65 29.72
N VAL A 7 13.84 3.44 28.51
CA VAL A 7 13.86 4.42 27.40
C VAL A 7 12.47 4.87 26.92
N LEU A 8 11.40 4.20 27.38
CA LEU A 8 10.01 4.56 27.09
C LEU A 8 9.42 5.57 28.09
N CYS A 9 10.08 5.83 29.23
CA CYS A 9 9.65 6.82 30.22
C CYS A 9 10.01 8.24 29.80
N ASP A 10 11.14 8.40 29.11
CA ASP A 10 11.64 9.71 28.73
C ASP A 10 10.87 10.23 27.51
N PRO A 11 10.48 11.52 27.47
CA PRO A 11 9.92 12.10 26.25
C PRO A 11 10.94 12.06 25.10
N ILE A 12 10.45 12.05 23.86
CA ILE A 12 11.33 12.22 22.70
C ILE A 12 11.85 13.67 22.77
N PRO A 13 13.18 13.89 22.75
CA PRO A 13 13.73 15.25 22.76
C PRO A 13 13.21 16.04 21.54
N GLU A 14 12.81 17.29 21.78
CA GLU A 14 12.35 18.18 20.72
C GLU A 14 13.51 18.48 19.76
N LEU A 15 13.28 18.31 18.45
CA LEU A 15 14.28 18.61 17.43
C LEU A 15 14.36 20.12 17.23
N THR A 16 15.54 20.70 17.40
CA THR A 16 15.80 22.09 17.02
C THR A 16 16.18 22.18 15.54
N GLN A 17 16.02 23.35 14.91
CA GLN A 17 16.46 23.57 13.53
C GLN A 17 17.97 23.29 13.33
N HIS A 18 18.77 23.47 14.37
CA HIS A 18 20.21 23.22 14.34
C HIS A 18 20.55 21.72 14.34
N ASP A 19 19.70 20.87 14.92
CA ASP A 19 19.88 19.41 14.93
C ASP A 19 19.66 18.80 13.53
N VAL A 20 18.87 19.45 12.68
CA VAL A 20 18.53 18.97 11.34
C VAL A 20 19.72 19.02 10.38
N PHE A 21 20.60 20.01 10.54
CA PHE A 21 21.76 20.22 9.67
C PHE A 21 23.05 19.55 10.18
N ASN A 22 23.06 19.03 11.40
CA ASN A 22 24.20 18.30 11.96
C ASN A 22 24.03 16.79 11.70
N GLU A 23 24.85 16.25 10.80
CA GLU A 23 24.79 14.83 10.38
C GLU A 23 25.04 13.86 11.54
N GLU A 24 25.98 14.18 12.44
CA GLU A 24 26.32 13.33 13.58
C GLU A 24 25.14 13.26 14.57
N ARG A 25 24.55 14.41 14.86
CA ARG A 25 23.37 14.51 15.73
C ARG A 25 22.16 13.78 15.12
N ARG A 26 21.96 13.91 13.81
CA ARG A 26 20.91 13.19 13.09
C ARG A 26 21.10 11.67 13.17
N ALA A 27 22.33 11.17 13.03
CA ALA A 27 22.63 9.75 13.14
C ALA A 27 22.44 9.20 14.57
N GLU A 28 22.73 10.00 15.59
CA GLU A 28 22.41 9.68 16.99
C GLU A 28 20.90 9.57 17.22
N LEU A 29 20.13 10.55 16.76
CA LEU A 29 18.67 10.58 16.89
C LEU A 29 17.99 9.39 16.18
N LEU A 30 18.50 9.00 15.01
CA LEU A 30 18.00 7.81 14.31
C LEU A 30 18.26 6.52 15.11
N ARG A 31 19.42 6.40 15.76
CA ARG A 31 19.74 5.26 16.64
C ARG A 31 18.85 5.26 17.89
N GLU A 32 18.65 6.41 18.51
CA GLU A 32 17.78 6.54 19.69
C GLU A 32 16.32 6.19 19.35
N LYS A 33 15.82 6.70 18.22
CA LYS A 33 14.50 6.35 17.69
C LYS A 33 14.37 4.83 17.50
N ALA A 34 15.32 4.21 16.80
CA ALA A 34 15.29 2.77 16.56
C ALA A 34 15.27 1.96 17.87
N ALA A 35 16.07 2.37 18.86
CA ALA A 35 16.11 1.73 20.18
C ALA A 35 14.78 1.85 20.94
N ARG A 36 14.13 3.02 20.88
CA ARG A 36 12.81 3.27 21.48
C ARG A 36 11.70 2.48 20.80
N GLU A 37 11.70 2.45 19.47
CA GLU A 37 10.76 1.65 18.67
C GLU A 37 10.89 0.17 19.01
N GLU A 38 12.11 -0.36 19.09
CA GLU A 38 12.37 -1.73 19.48
C GLU A 38 11.90 -2.03 20.91
N ALA A 39 12.19 -1.13 21.87
CA ALA A 39 11.75 -1.27 23.25
C ALA A 39 10.22 -1.30 23.35
N LEU A 40 9.52 -0.46 22.58
CA LEU A 40 8.05 -0.41 22.55
C LEU A 40 7.47 -1.72 22.01
N ILE A 41 8.02 -2.23 20.91
CA ILE A 41 7.63 -3.52 20.31
C ILE A 41 7.78 -4.65 21.34
N ARG A 42 8.94 -4.71 22.01
CA ARG A 42 9.24 -5.72 23.04
C ARG A 42 8.35 -5.58 24.28
N HIS A 43 8.01 -4.36 24.70
CA HIS A 43 7.13 -4.10 25.84
C HIS A 43 5.75 -4.75 25.67
N PHE A 44 5.21 -4.70 24.45
CA PHE A 44 3.96 -5.37 24.08
C PHE A 44 4.11 -6.86 23.76
N GLY A 45 5.33 -7.41 23.83
CA GLY A 45 5.59 -8.84 23.65
C GLY A 45 5.74 -9.30 22.20
N TYR A 46 5.93 -8.36 21.26
CA TYR A 46 6.13 -8.68 19.84
C TYR A 46 7.62 -8.77 19.49
N ARG A 47 7.93 -9.36 18.33
CA ARG A 47 9.30 -9.44 17.81
C ARG A 47 9.60 -8.27 16.86
N PRO A 48 10.74 -7.58 17.00
CA PRO A 48 11.18 -6.61 16.00
C PRO A 48 11.29 -7.27 14.62
N GLY A 49 10.75 -6.62 13.58
CA GLY A 49 10.73 -7.14 12.22
C GLY A 49 9.63 -8.18 11.92
N GLU A 50 8.76 -8.49 12.88
CA GLU A 50 7.58 -9.33 12.62
C GLU A 50 6.63 -8.64 11.61
N PRO A 51 6.00 -9.38 10.68
CA PRO A 51 4.97 -8.81 9.81
C PRO A 51 3.86 -8.14 10.64
N ASP A 52 3.44 -6.95 10.19
CA ASP A 52 2.38 -6.15 10.80
C ASP A 52 2.65 -5.76 12.28
N VAL A 53 3.91 -5.76 12.74
CA VAL A 53 4.27 -5.47 14.15
C VAL A 53 3.72 -4.12 14.62
N TRP A 54 3.78 -3.09 13.78
CA TRP A 54 3.28 -1.76 14.11
C TRP A 54 1.76 -1.71 14.24
N TYR A 55 1.04 -2.48 13.43
CA TYR A 55 -0.41 -2.63 13.57
C TYR A 55 -0.76 -3.28 14.91
N LYS A 56 -0.03 -4.32 15.31
CA LYS A 56 -0.23 -5.00 16.60
C LYS A 56 0.06 -4.09 17.79
N VAL A 57 1.14 -3.31 17.74
CA VAL A 57 1.47 -2.29 18.75
C VAL A 57 0.36 -1.23 18.85
N ALA A 58 -0.11 -0.71 17.73
CA ALA A 58 -1.19 0.29 17.70
C ALA A 58 -2.49 -0.26 18.32
N LEU A 59 -2.85 -1.51 18.04
CA LEU A 59 -3.98 -2.17 18.68
C LEU A 59 -3.80 -2.28 20.21
N SER A 60 -2.62 -2.73 20.67
CA SER A 60 -2.34 -2.85 22.10
C SER A 60 -2.35 -1.50 22.82
N LEU A 61 -1.87 -0.43 22.18
CA LEU A 61 -2.00 0.93 22.69
C LEU A 61 -3.46 1.38 22.76
N ALA A 62 -4.24 1.13 21.71
CA ALA A 62 -5.66 1.48 21.68
C ALA A 62 -6.46 0.74 22.76
N GLU A 63 -6.19 -0.54 23.00
CA GLU A 63 -6.79 -1.31 24.10
C GLU A 63 -6.41 -0.76 25.48
N LEU A 64 -5.17 -0.26 25.64
CA LEU A 64 -4.69 0.32 26.90
C LEU A 64 -5.31 1.69 27.20
N VAL A 65 -5.50 2.52 26.17
CA VAL A 65 -6.00 3.90 26.30
C VAL A 65 -7.53 3.96 26.25
N VAL A 66 -8.19 3.05 25.53
CA VAL A 66 -9.64 3.05 25.33
C VAL A 66 -10.23 1.73 25.83
N PRO A 67 -10.68 1.64 27.10
CA PRO A 67 -11.17 0.39 27.70
C PRO A 67 -12.34 -0.28 26.97
N ALA A 68 -13.14 0.51 26.22
CA ALA A 68 -14.25 0.02 25.41
C ALA A 68 -13.83 -0.46 24.01
N TYR A 69 -12.58 -0.21 23.60
CA TYR A 69 -12.08 -0.63 22.30
C TYR A 69 -11.85 -2.15 22.31
N ARG A 70 -12.70 -2.86 21.56
CA ARG A 70 -12.51 -4.27 21.24
C ARG A 70 -12.26 -4.37 19.74
N PRO A 71 -11.01 -4.54 19.28
CA PRO A 71 -10.77 -4.66 17.86
C PRO A 71 -11.55 -5.87 17.30
N PRO A 72 -12.19 -5.73 16.13
CA PRO A 72 -12.91 -6.84 15.52
C PRO A 72 -11.94 -8.00 15.29
N ARG A 73 -12.23 -9.14 15.92
CA ARG A 73 -11.42 -10.37 15.76
C ARG A 73 -11.67 -10.94 14.36
N GLY A 74 -10.62 -10.98 13.54
CA GLY A 74 -10.67 -11.55 12.20
C GLY A 74 -9.41 -11.24 11.40
N ARG A 75 -9.23 -11.95 10.27
CA ARG A 75 -8.19 -11.59 9.31
C ARG A 75 -8.48 -10.16 8.82
N PRO A 76 -7.50 -9.24 8.79
CA PRO A 76 -7.71 -7.91 8.25
C PRO A 76 -8.41 -8.01 6.90
N LYS A 77 -9.48 -7.22 6.70
CA LYS A 77 -10.07 -7.09 5.37
C LYS A 77 -8.94 -6.62 4.46
N THR A 78 -8.65 -7.38 3.41
CA THR A 78 -7.68 -6.93 2.43
C THR A 78 -8.13 -5.59 1.91
N SER A 79 -7.25 -4.59 2.00
CA SER A 79 -7.55 -3.23 1.62
C SER A 79 -8.17 -3.19 0.22
N ASP A 80 -9.21 -2.37 0.05
CA ASP A 80 -9.84 -2.13 -1.25
C ASP A 80 -8.80 -1.66 -2.29
N LEU A 81 -7.71 -1.02 -1.84
CA LEU A 81 -6.54 -0.66 -2.65
C LEU A 81 -5.89 -1.87 -3.33
N ARG A 82 -5.67 -2.96 -2.58
CA ARG A 82 -5.09 -4.19 -3.17
C ARG A 82 -6.04 -4.78 -4.21
N VAL A 83 -7.35 -4.70 -3.98
CA VAL A 83 -8.35 -5.21 -4.93
C VAL A 83 -8.46 -4.32 -6.18
N GLN A 84 -8.21 -3.00 -6.06
CA GLN A 84 -8.08 -2.11 -7.22
C GLN A 84 -6.92 -2.54 -8.12
N GLY A 85 -5.75 -2.86 -7.57
CA GLY A 85 -4.64 -3.38 -8.38
C GLY A 85 -4.99 -4.67 -9.09
N TRP A 86 -5.76 -5.54 -8.45
CA TRP A 86 -6.26 -6.76 -9.10
C TRP A 86 -7.20 -6.42 -10.26
N ALA A 87 -8.03 -5.39 -10.12
CA ALA A 87 -8.95 -4.93 -11.16
C ALA A 87 -8.18 -4.33 -12.35
N CYS A 88 -7.12 -3.56 -12.11
CA CYS A 88 -6.21 -3.07 -13.15
C CYS A 88 -5.63 -4.24 -13.97
N LEU A 89 -5.00 -5.20 -13.29
CA LEU A 89 -4.40 -6.38 -13.94
C LEU A 89 -5.43 -7.22 -14.68
N TRP A 90 -6.63 -7.42 -14.11
CA TRP A 90 -7.72 -8.12 -14.76
C TRP A 90 -8.15 -7.44 -16.06
N THR A 91 -8.34 -6.11 -16.05
CA THR A 91 -8.70 -5.33 -17.24
C THR A 91 -7.65 -5.48 -18.32
N THR A 92 -6.37 -5.33 -17.97
CA THR A 92 -5.27 -5.48 -18.93
C THR A 92 -5.24 -6.89 -19.53
N LEU A 93 -5.39 -7.93 -18.72
CA LEU A 93 -5.40 -9.32 -19.20
C LEU A 93 -6.53 -9.59 -20.20
N ARG A 94 -7.73 -9.04 -19.96
CA ARG A 94 -8.87 -9.20 -20.89
C ARG A 94 -8.64 -8.51 -22.23
N GLN A 95 -8.00 -7.34 -22.22
CA GLN A 95 -7.73 -6.57 -23.43
C GLN A 95 -6.53 -7.10 -24.22
N THR A 96 -5.57 -7.74 -23.55
CA THR A 96 -4.36 -8.31 -24.17
C THR A 96 -4.54 -9.72 -24.73
N GLY A 97 -5.79 -10.21 -24.81
CA GLY A 97 -6.12 -11.46 -25.50
C GLY A 97 -6.22 -12.71 -24.61
N THR A 98 -6.22 -12.55 -23.28
CA THR A 98 -6.61 -13.65 -22.38
C THR A 98 -8.11 -13.90 -22.58
N LYS A 99 -8.47 -14.90 -23.39
CA LYS A 99 -9.83 -15.07 -23.91
C LYS A 99 -10.90 -15.40 -22.86
N THR A 100 -10.52 -15.76 -21.63
CA THR A 100 -11.46 -16.14 -20.57
C THR A 100 -11.14 -15.47 -19.25
N ASP A 101 -12.19 -15.10 -18.51
CA ASP A 101 -12.06 -14.57 -17.15
C ASP A 101 -11.35 -15.56 -16.22
N THR A 102 -11.51 -16.86 -16.45
CA THR A 102 -10.83 -17.91 -15.68
C THR A 102 -9.31 -17.80 -15.79
N ALA A 103 -8.78 -17.70 -17.01
CA ALA A 103 -7.33 -17.56 -17.22
C ALA A 103 -6.78 -16.24 -16.67
N ALA A 104 -7.58 -15.16 -16.70
CA ALA A 104 -7.22 -13.91 -16.05
C ALA A 104 -7.15 -14.06 -14.52
N PHE A 105 -8.12 -14.74 -13.90
CA PHE A 105 -8.10 -15.00 -12.46
C PHE A 105 -6.96 -15.91 -12.04
N GLU A 106 -6.60 -16.93 -12.84
CA GLU A 106 -5.46 -17.80 -12.60
C GLU A 106 -4.14 -17.02 -12.64
N THR A 107 -3.99 -16.11 -13.60
CA THR A 107 -2.82 -15.25 -13.70
C THR A 107 -2.71 -14.32 -12.48
N ILE A 108 -3.81 -13.67 -12.08
CA ILE A 108 -3.82 -12.79 -10.90
C ILE A 108 -3.51 -13.62 -9.65
N SER A 109 -4.15 -14.78 -9.49
CA SER A 109 -3.93 -15.73 -8.40
C SER A 109 -2.45 -16.09 -8.24
N ALA A 110 -1.77 -16.39 -9.35
CA ALA A 110 -0.33 -16.68 -9.35
C ALA A 110 0.52 -15.46 -8.95
N VAL A 111 0.15 -14.25 -9.39
CA VAL A 111 0.87 -13.01 -9.05
C VAL A 111 0.71 -12.64 -7.57
N VAL A 112 -0.50 -12.80 -7.01
CA VAL A 112 -0.81 -12.32 -5.64
C VAL A 112 -0.65 -13.39 -4.56
N GLY A 113 -0.39 -14.65 -4.94
CA GLY A 113 -0.28 -15.76 -4.01
C GLY A 113 -1.58 -16.08 -3.25
N ALA A 114 -2.74 -15.81 -3.88
CA ALA A 114 -4.06 -16.09 -3.31
C ALA A 114 -4.82 -17.10 -4.19
N ASP A 115 -5.76 -17.86 -3.63
CA ASP A 115 -6.55 -18.80 -4.41
C ASP A 115 -7.50 -18.10 -5.40
N THR A 116 -7.78 -18.76 -6.53
CA THR A 116 -8.60 -18.22 -7.61
C THR A 116 -10.03 -17.86 -7.17
N LYS A 117 -10.59 -18.59 -6.18
CA LYS A 117 -11.93 -18.30 -5.64
C LYS A 117 -11.92 -16.99 -4.85
N THR A 118 -10.88 -16.74 -4.06
CA THR A 118 -10.67 -15.48 -3.33
C THR A 118 -10.52 -14.31 -4.28
N VAL A 119 -9.71 -14.47 -5.34
CA VAL A 119 -9.52 -13.42 -6.37
C VAL A 119 -10.86 -13.08 -7.02
N ARG A 120 -11.60 -14.10 -7.49
CA ARG A 120 -12.92 -13.93 -8.10
C ARG A 120 -13.89 -13.24 -7.14
N ALA A 121 -14.06 -13.78 -5.93
CA ALA A 121 -15.01 -13.26 -4.96
C ALA A 121 -14.75 -11.79 -4.63
N ARG A 122 -13.48 -11.40 -4.51
CA ARG A 122 -13.09 -10.01 -4.20
C ARG A 122 -13.27 -9.07 -5.37
N LEU A 123 -12.88 -9.45 -6.58
CA LEU A 123 -13.13 -8.64 -7.76
C LEU A 123 -14.63 -8.44 -8.00
N THR A 124 -15.44 -9.50 -7.84
CA THR A 124 -16.91 -9.40 -7.92
C THR A 124 -17.47 -8.49 -6.83
N ALA A 125 -17.00 -8.65 -5.58
CA ALA A 125 -17.43 -7.79 -4.48
C ALA A 125 -17.07 -6.33 -4.74
N PHE A 126 -15.85 -6.05 -5.18
CA PHE A 126 -15.35 -4.72 -5.48
C PHE A 126 -16.14 -4.06 -6.62
N ARG A 127 -16.38 -4.79 -7.72
CA ARG A 127 -17.24 -4.30 -8.83
C ARG A 127 -18.66 -3.98 -8.36
N ARG A 128 -19.21 -4.75 -7.43
CA ARG A 128 -20.54 -4.51 -6.86
C ARG A 128 -20.57 -3.32 -5.90
N THR A 129 -19.57 -3.17 -5.04
CA THR A 129 -19.53 -2.12 -4.02
C THR A 129 -19.00 -0.78 -4.53
N ARG A 130 -18.16 -0.80 -5.58
CA ARG A 130 -17.54 0.38 -6.19
C ARG A 130 -17.60 0.32 -7.73
N PRO A 131 -18.81 0.32 -8.32
CA PRO A 131 -18.98 0.16 -9.77
C PRO A 131 -18.35 1.30 -10.57
N GLU A 132 -18.41 2.54 -10.08
CA GLU A 132 -17.85 3.73 -10.75
C GLU A 132 -16.32 3.65 -10.83
N ALA A 133 -15.66 3.33 -9.71
CA ALA A 133 -14.20 3.14 -9.68
C ALA A 133 -13.76 2.00 -10.60
N PHE A 134 -14.52 0.90 -10.64
CA PHE A 134 -14.24 -0.20 -11.56
C PHE A 134 -14.32 0.24 -13.03
N ALA A 135 -15.35 0.99 -13.39
CA ALA A 135 -15.53 1.50 -14.75
C ALA A 135 -14.47 2.53 -15.15
N GLU A 136 -13.99 3.34 -14.20
CA GLU A 136 -12.88 4.26 -14.44
C GLU A 136 -11.56 3.53 -14.67
N ILE A 137 -11.26 2.50 -13.87
CA ILE A 137 -10.11 1.62 -14.08
C ILE A 137 -10.18 0.97 -15.47
N GLU A 138 -11.34 0.45 -15.86
CA GLU A 138 -11.53 -0.15 -17.19
C GLU A 138 -11.21 0.86 -18.30
N ARG A 139 -11.75 2.08 -18.22
CA ARG A 139 -11.52 3.14 -19.21
C ARG A 139 -10.06 3.57 -19.27
N HIS A 140 -9.46 3.85 -18.11
CA HIS A 140 -8.08 4.32 -18.04
C HIS A 140 -7.10 3.32 -18.64
N TYR A 141 -7.25 2.03 -18.31
CA TYR A 141 -6.36 1.00 -18.83
C TYR A 141 -6.63 0.67 -20.30
N MET A 142 -7.86 0.87 -20.80
CA MET A 142 -8.11 0.80 -22.25
C MET A 142 -7.36 1.91 -23.00
N ASP A 143 -7.40 3.14 -22.49
CA ASP A 143 -6.68 4.27 -23.07
C ASP A 143 -5.15 4.03 -23.00
N GLU A 144 -4.66 3.60 -21.84
CA GLU A 144 -3.24 3.34 -21.60
C GLU A 144 -2.70 2.24 -22.54
N ILE A 145 -3.43 1.14 -22.72
CA ILE A 145 -3.07 0.07 -23.69
C ILE A 145 -2.98 0.63 -25.11
N GLY A 146 -3.87 1.55 -25.49
CA GLY A 146 -3.83 2.22 -26.79
C GLY A 146 -2.59 3.10 -26.98
N VAL A 147 -2.05 3.67 -25.89
CA VAL A 147 -0.89 4.58 -25.92
C VAL A 147 0.44 3.84 -25.83
N VAL A 148 0.62 2.97 -24.83
CA VAL A 148 1.92 2.33 -24.52
C VAL A 148 2.04 0.90 -25.03
N GLY A 149 0.94 0.34 -25.55
CA GLY A 149 0.86 -1.04 -26.00
C GLY A 149 0.53 -2.04 -24.90
N ALA A 150 -0.10 -3.14 -25.31
CA ALA A 150 -0.58 -4.23 -24.48
C ALA A 150 0.46 -4.82 -23.51
N GLU A 151 1.66 -5.12 -24.01
CA GLU A 151 2.70 -5.79 -23.23
C GLU A 151 3.27 -4.89 -22.12
N THR A 152 3.49 -3.61 -22.44
CA THR A 152 3.97 -2.59 -21.51
C THR A 152 2.95 -2.35 -20.40
N ALA A 153 1.68 -2.15 -20.76
CA ALA A 153 0.60 -1.99 -19.79
C ALA A 153 0.46 -3.21 -18.86
N LEU A 154 0.61 -4.43 -19.40
CA LEU A 154 0.56 -5.65 -18.60
C LEU A 154 1.72 -5.74 -17.60
N ARG A 155 2.91 -5.31 -18.01
CA ARG A 155 4.08 -5.24 -17.14
C ARG A 155 3.87 -4.24 -15.99
N TYR A 156 3.30 -3.06 -16.28
CA TYR A 156 2.97 -2.08 -15.25
C TYR A 156 1.90 -2.57 -14.28
N ALA A 157 0.82 -3.16 -14.79
CA ALA A 157 -0.25 -3.69 -13.93
C ALA A 157 0.28 -4.81 -13.00
N LYS A 158 1.16 -5.69 -13.50
CA LYS A 158 1.84 -6.70 -12.65
C LYS A 158 2.72 -6.05 -11.58
N GLY A 159 3.49 -5.03 -11.94
CA GLY A 159 4.31 -4.27 -11.00
C GLY A 159 3.48 -3.63 -9.89
N GLN A 160 2.36 -3.00 -10.23
CA GLN A 160 1.44 -2.35 -9.29
C GLN A 160 0.79 -3.34 -8.31
N VAL A 161 0.49 -4.55 -8.76
CA VAL A 161 -0.08 -5.60 -7.90
C VAL A 161 0.94 -6.13 -6.88
N LEU A 162 2.23 -6.11 -7.25
CA LEU A 162 3.34 -6.61 -6.43
C LEU A 162 3.97 -5.54 -5.53
N SER A 163 3.84 -4.26 -5.86
CA SER A 163 4.33 -3.16 -5.01
C SER A 163 3.40 -2.94 -3.82
N ASP A 164 3.93 -3.09 -2.60
CA ASP A 164 3.16 -3.02 -1.35
C ASP A 164 2.47 -1.67 -1.06
N PRO A 165 2.90 -0.50 -1.61
CA PRO A 165 2.01 0.63 -1.74
C PRO A 165 1.34 0.55 -3.11
N PHE A 166 0.07 0.14 -3.11
CA PHE A 166 -0.83 0.67 -4.12
C PHE A 166 -0.74 2.19 -3.99
N ASP A 167 -0.19 2.83 -5.01
CA ASP A 167 0.32 4.19 -4.97
C ASP A 167 -0.76 5.10 -4.37
N PHE A 168 -0.61 5.49 -3.11
CA PHE A 168 -1.50 6.41 -2.38
C PHE A 168 -1.78 7.67 -3.21
N TRP A 169 -0.83 8.00 -4.09
CA TRP A 169 -0.84 9.07 -5.05
C TRP A 169 -1.77 8.83 -6.26
N PHE A 170 -1.95 7.59 -6.72
CA PHE A 170 -2.91 7.24 -7.77
C PHE A 170 -4.35 7.36 -7.26
N GLU A 171 -4.65 6.91 -6.04
CA GLU A 171 -5.98 7.14 -5.43
C GLU A 171 -6.23 8.62 -5.16
N GLN A 172 -5.25 9.39 -4.66
CA GLN A 172 -5.42 10.83 -4.50
C GLN A 172 -5.73 11.53 -5.83
N ASP A 173 -5.09 11.12 -6.92
CA ASP A 173 -5.34 11.70 -8.23
C ASP A 173 -6.64 11.27 -8.86
N LEU A 174 -7.01 10.00 -8.73
CA LEU A 174 -8.32 9.51 -9.17
C LEU A 174 -9.43 10.23 -8.39
N ILE A 175 -9.30 10.35 -7.06
CA ILE A 175 -10.21 11.09 -6.20
C ILE A 175 -10.25 12.58 -6.59
N ARG A 176 -9.10 13.22 -6.84
CA ARG A 176 -9.03 14.61 -7.29
C ARG A 176 -9.69 14.80 -8.65
N LYS A 177 -9.46 13.89 -9.60
CA LYS A 177 -10.03 13.92 -10.95
C LYS A 177 -11.54 13.74 -10.92
N VAL A 178 -12.05 12.79 -10.14
CA VAL A 178 -13.50 12.62 -9.88
C VAL A 178 -14.10 13.86 -9.23
N GLN A 179 -13.33 14.56 -8.39
CA GLN A 179 -13.74 15.83 -7.75
C GLN A 179 -13.51 17.08 -8.62
N GLY A 180 -13.02 16.95 -9.86
CA GLY A 180 -12.71 18.10 -10.74
C GLY A 180 -11.54 18.97 -10.25
N ARG A 181 -10.68 18.42 -9.40
CA ARG A 181 -9.50 19.09 -8.83
C ARG A 181 -8.25 18.78 -9.66
N ALA A 182 -7.29 19.71 -9.63
CA ALA A 182 -6.01 19.54 -10.30
C ALA A 182 -5.26 18.28 -9.80
N PRO A 183 -4.48 17.62 -10.67
CA PRO A 183 -3.60 16.51 -10.29
C PRO A 183 -2.66 16.89 -9.14
N SER A 184 -2.24 15.90 -8.38
CA SER A 184 -1.29 16.00 -7.30
C SER A 184 0.05 16.48 -7.84
N PRO A 185 0.68 17.50 -7.23
CA PRO A 185 1.99 18.00 -7.65
C PRO A 185 3.13 16.98 -7.46
N TYR A 186 2.84 15.83 -6.84
CA TYR A 186 3.78 14.72 -6.63
C TYR A 186 3.77 13.69 -7.77
N PHE A 187 2.96 13.90 -8.82
CA PHE A 187 2.94 13.00 -9.96
C PHE A 187 4.13 13.30 -10.87
N ALA A 188 5.05 12.34 -10.92
CA ALA A 188 6.05 12.26 -11.96
C ALA A 188 5.32 11.89 -13.27
N THR A 189 5.58 12.59 -14.38
CA THR A 189 4.98 12.26 -15.68
C THR A 189 5.19 10.79 -16.04
N ILE A 190 4.39 10.21 -16.96
CA ILE A 190 4.59 8.82 -17.43
C ILE A 190 6.06 8.58 -17.82
N ASN A 191 6.72 9.59 -18.39
CA ASN A 191 8.15 9.58 -18.72
C ASN A 191 9.05 9.46 -17.48
N GLU A 192 8.76 10.16 -16.39
CA GLU A 192 9.52 10.06 -15.14
C GLU A 192 9.34 8.70 -14.45
N ARG A 193 8.17 8.06 -14.61
CA ARG A 193 7.94 6.67 -14.16
C ARG A 193 8.73 5.65 -14.99
N ILE A 194 8.87 5.87 -16.29
CA ILE A 194 9.73 5.08 -17.19
C ILE A 194 11.19 5.22 -16.76
N GLU A 195 11.68 6.44 -16.58
CA GLU A 195 13.06 6.69 -16.15
C GLU A 195 13.36 6.09 -14.78
N PHE A 196 12.43 6.16 -13.82
CA PHE A 196 12.62 5.55 -12.51
C PHE A 196 12.72 4.02 -12.59
N ALA A 197 11.86 3.37 -13.39
CA ALA A 197 11.89 1.93 -13.59
C ALA A 197 13.17 1.46 -14.33
N GLU A 198 13.71 2.29 -15.22
CA GLU A 198 14.98 2.01 -15.91
C GLU A 198 16.20 2.17 -14.99
N ARG A 199 16.18 3.15 -14.07
CA ARG A 199 17.23 3.34 -13.07
C ARG A 199 17.33 2.22 -12.03
N GLN A 200 16.23 1.51 -11.77
CA GLN A 200 16.19 0.38 -10.82
C GLN A 200 16.69 -0.96 -11.43
N LYS A 201 17.06 -0.98 -12.71
CA LYS A 201 17.61 -2.16 -13.40
C LYS A 201 19.15 -2.22 -13.43
N TYR A 202 19.82 -1.25 -12.81
CA TYR A 202 21.26 -1.18 -12.60
C TYR A 202 21.58 -1.18 -11.11
#